data_AF-A0A3B0AX71-F1
#
_entry.id   AF-A0A3B0AX71-F1
#
_cell.length_a   1.000
_cell.length_b   1.000
_cell.length_c   1.000
_cell.angle_alpha   90.00
_cell.angle_beta   90.00
_cell.angle_gamma   90.00
#
_symmetry.space_group_name_H-M   'P 1'
#
loop_
_entity.id
_entity.type
_entity.pdbx_description
1 polymer ?
#
loop_
_entity_poly.entity_id
_entity_poly.type
_entity_poly.pdbx_seq_one_letter_code
_entity_poly.pdbx_strand_id
1 'polypeptide(L)'
;MTVPLDLAFFRRFLDRATRVIVAESAHLTELDAAIGDADHGANLKRGFTSAAEAVAAEPPATPGALLTAVGAHLTNTVGGASGPLYGTVLRRMGKVLGEEPVVEAETLGRALGAAVASVRRLGDSAPGDKTMVDALQPAADAYNAALPQGVVAALDAAARAAREGAKATIPLQARRGRASYLGERSIGHQDPGATSSALLVTALYEATDPELCAVPPEREAAAAEAPARAEPAGRVGIVLVSHSREVAASTAELAKALVGTGDPAPAAPAGGLPDGAVGTSAELVRRAVGAADQGRGVAVFCDMGSAVLTVKALLAEGFGGSEVRIADAPFVEGAVAALVTASAGGDLAAVLAAADDARAYRKL
;
A
#
# COMPACT_ATOMS: atom_id res chain seq x y z
N MET A 1 -23.56 14.30 -26.91
CA MET A 1 -22.46 14.05 -27.87
C MET A 1 -21.95 12.64 -27.64
N THR A 2 -21.64 11.88 -28.69
CA THR A 2 -21.01 10.56 -28.57
C THR A 2 -19.52 10.77 -28.28
N VAL A 3 -19.03 10.27 -27.15
CA VAL A 3 -17.62 10.32 -26.80
C VAL A 3 -16.94 9.08 -27.40
N PRO A 4 -16.04 9.23 -28.39
CA PRO A 4 -15.31 8.09 -28.92
C PRO A 4 -14.35 7.56 -27.84
N LEU A 5 -14.38 6.26 -27.58
CA LEU A 5 -13.43 5.59 -26.68
C LEU A 5 -12.15 5.24 -27.46
N ASP A 6 -11.51 6.27 -28.01
CA ASP A 6 -10.29 6.17 -28.81
C ASP A 6 -9.03 6.34 -27.94
N LEU A 7 -7.86 6.30 -28.58
CA LEU A 7 -6.59 6.49 -27.88
C LEU A 7 -6.50 7.85 -27.16
N ALA A 8 -7.14 8.90 -27.69
CA ALA A 8 -7.13 10.21 -27.04
C ALA A 8 -7.95 10.20 -25.74
N PHE A 9 -9.10 9.51 -25.71
CA PHE A 9 -9.86 9.26 -24.48
C PHE A 9 -9.03 8.53 -23.43
N PHE A 10 -8.37 7.43 -23.80
CA PHE A 10 -7.58 6.66 -22.82
C PHE A 10 -6.30 7.38 -22.37
N ARG A 11 -5.72 8.25 -23.20
CA ARG A 11 -4.63 9.15 -22.78
C ARG A 11 -5.11 10.20 -21.78
N ARG A 12 -6.29 10.81 -22.02
CA ARG A 12 -6.92 11.72 -21.04
C ARG A 12 -7.21 11.02 -19.72
N PHE A 13 -7.74 9.80 -19.77
CA PHE A 13 -7.94 8.97 -18.60
C PHE A 13 -6.63 8.74 -17.83
N LEU A 14 -5.54 8.36 -18.50
CA LEU A 14 -4.26 8.11 -17.84
C LEU A 14 -3.68 9.38 -17.20
N ASP A 15 -3.70 10.51 -17.90
CA ASP A 15 -3.26 11.80 -17.36
C ASP A 15 -4.08 12.19 -16.13
N ARG A 16 -5.42 12.09 -16.22
CA ARG A 16 -6.32 12.41 -15.11
C ARG A 16 -6.11 11.48 -13.91
N ALA A 17 -6.04 10.17 -14.15
CA ALA A 17 -5.77 9.16 -13.14
C ALA A 17 -4.44 9.44 -12.42
N THR A 18 -3.38 9.75 -13.17
CA THR A 18 -2.06 10.07 -12.61
C THR A 18 -2.13 11.30 -11.72
N ARG A 19 -2.74 12.39 -12.19
CA ARG A 19 -2.88 13.63 -11.40
C ARG A 19 -3.68 13.42 -10.11
N VAL A 20 -4.80 12.70 -10.18
CA VAL A 20 -5.65 12.43 -9.01
C VAL A 20 -4.90 11.53 -8.01
N ILE A 21 -4.21 10.48 -8.47
CA ILE A 21 -3.41 9.61 -7.58
C ILE A 21 -2.27 10.39 -6.92
N VAL A 22 -1.61 11.30 -7.64
CA VAL A 22 -0.57 12.16 -7.07
C VAL A 22 -1.14 13.08 -5.99
N ALA A 23 -2.28 13.72 -6.27
CA ALA A 23 -2.94 14.65 -5.34
C ALA A 23 -3.48 13.95 -4.08
N GLU A 24 -4.08 12.77 -4.25
CA GLU A 24 -4.68 11.99 -3.15
C GLU A 24 -3.66 11.07 -2.45
N SER A 25 -2.39 11.10 -2.86
CA SER A 25 -1.33 10.21 -2.34
C SER A 25 -1.22 10.27 -0.81
N ALA A 26 -1.24 11.48 -0.22
CA ALA A 26 -1.17 11.64 1.23
C ALA A 26 -2.40 11.04 1.95
N HIS A 27 -3.60 11.28 1.42
CA HIS A 27 -4.83 10.74 1.98
C HIS A 27 -4.90 9.21 1.86
N LEU A 28 -4.49 8.65 0.72
CA LEU A 28 -4.39 7.20 0.53
C LEU A 28 -3.39 6.55 1.49
N THR A 29 -2.27 7.22 1.76
CA THR A 29 -1.30 6.80 2.78
C THR A 29 -1.90 6.90 4.19
N GLU A 30 -2.68 7.93 4.51
CA GLU A 30 -3.36 8.05 5.81
C GLU A 30 -4.38 6.92 6.04
N LEU A 31 -5.20 6.60 5.03
CA LEU A 31 -6.13 5.48 5.09
C LEU A 31 -5.41 4.15 5.32
N ASP A 32 -4.29 3.95 4.61
CA ASP A 32 -3.47 2.76 4.74
C ASP A 32 -2.70 2.72 6.07
N ALA A 33 -2.31 3.86 6.64
CA ALA A 33 -1.67 3.90 7.96
C ALA A 33 -2.60 3.42 9.08
N ALA A 34 -3.92 3.61 8.92
CA ALA A 34 -4.90 3.16 9.90
C ALA A 34 -5.05 1.63 9.93
N ILE A 35 -4.88 0.96 8.77
CA ILE A 35 -5.15 -0.48 8.61
C ILE A 35 -4.09 -1.26 7.82
N GLY A 36 -2.87 -0.77 7.74
CA GLY A 36 -1.84 -1.27 6.83
C GLY A 36 -0.46 -0.72 7.17
N ASP A 37 0.43 -0.59 6.18
CA ASP A 37 1.82 -0.17 6.34
C ASP A 37 2.13 1.26 5.89
N ALA A 38 1.08 2.05 5.63
CA ALA A 38 1.17 3.47 5.25
C ALA A 38 1.94 3.72 3.94
N ASP A 39 1.99 2.74 3.04
CA ASP A 39 2.79 2.80 1.82
C ASP A 39 1.94 2.92 0.55
N HIS A 40 0.63 2.67 0.63
CA HIS A 40 -0.25 2.56 -0.55
C HIS A 40 -0.25 3.80 -1.43
N GLY A 41 -0.44 4.98 -0.84
CA GLY A 41 -0.45 6.25 -1.56
C GLY A 41 0.88 6.58 -2.23
N ALA A 42 2.00 6.32 -1.55
CA ALA A 42 3.35 6.52 -2.09
C ALA A 42 3.66 5.53 -3.22
N ASN A 43 3.26 4.26 -3.08
CA ASN A 43 3.39 3.21 -4.09
C ASN A 43 2.64 3.58 -5.37
N LEU A 44 1.36 3.97 -5.27
CA LEU A 44 0.56 4.35 -6.42
C LEU A 44 1.08 5.61 -7.10
N LYS A 45 1.50 6.63 -6.34
CA LYS A 45 2.12 7.83 -6.89
C LYS A 45 3.34 7.50 -7.75
N ARG A 46 4.31 6.75 -7.20
CA ARG A 46 5.50 6.31 -7.95
C ARG A 46 5.14 5.51 -9.20
N GLY A 47 4.18 4.59 -9.07
CA GLY A 47 3.71 3.75 -10.16
C GLY A 47 3.11 4.50 -11.32
N PHE A 48 2.08 5.30 -11.05
CA PHE A 48 1.35 6.03 -12.08
C PHE A 48 2.21 7.13 -12.73
N THR A 49 3.03 7.84 -11.95
CA THR A 49 3.98 8.83 -12.52
C THR A 49 4.95 8.16 -13.48
N SER A 50 5.64 7.10 -13.04
CA SER A 50 6.62 6.42 -13.90
C SER A 50 5.98 5.70 -15.10
N ALA A 51 4.76 5.18 -14.96
CA ALA A 51 4.03 4.58 -16.08
C ALA A 51 3.63 5.61 -17.13
N ALA A 52 3.18 6.81 -16.70
CA ALA A 52 2.84 7.91 -17.58
C ALA A 52 4.07 8.40 -18.36
N GLU A 53 5.24 8.51 -17.70
CA GLU A 53 6.51 8.83 -18.35
C GLU A 53 6.92 7.76 -19.38
N ALA A 54 6.81 6.47 -19.03
CA ALA A 54 7.18 5.37 -19.91
C ALA A 54 6.36 5.36 -21.21
N VAL A 55 5.03 5.52 -21.12
CA VAL A 55 4.16 5.54 -22.32
C VAL A 55 4.22 6.87 -23.07
N ALA A 56 4.72 7.95 -22.47
CA ALA A 56 5.04 9.18 -23.18
C ALA A 56 6.33 9.03 -23.99
N ALA A 57 7.33 8.32 -23.45
CA ALA A 57 8.59 8.03 -24.12
C ALA A 57 8.41 7.03 -25.28
N GLU A 58 7.56 6.02 -25.10
CA GLU A 58 7.22 5.04 -26.14
C GLU A 58 5.69 4.98 -26.35
N PRO A 59 5.12 5.89 -27.17
CA PRO A 59 3.67 6.01 -27.33
C PRO A 59 3.01 4.77 -27.94
N PRO A 60 2.05 4.14 -27.23
CA PRO A 60 1.29 3.02 -27.78
C PRO A 60 0.35 3.46 -28.90
N ALA A 61 0.08 2.55 -29.85
CA ALA A 61 -0.72 2.82 -31.04
C ALA A 61 -2.24 2.67 -30.83
N THR A 62 -2.67 1.89 -29.84
CA THR A 62 -4.09 1.52 -29.62
C THR A 62 -4.46 1.69 -28.13
N PRO A 63 -5.76 1.88 -27.81
CA PRO A 63 -6.27 1.85 -26.44
C PRO A 63 -5.84 0.59 -25.66
N GLY A 64 -5.94 -0.58 -26.29
CA GLY A 64 -5.57 -1.84 -25.66
C GLY A 64 -4.07 -1.95 -25.38
N ALA A 65 -3.22 -1.51 -26.32
CA ALA A 65 -1.78 -1.44 -26.13
C ALA A 65 -1.41 -0.45 -25.00
N LEU A 66 -2.09 0.69 -24.91
CA LEU A 66 -1.87 1.68 -23.84
C LEU A 66 -2.12 1.09 -22.46
N LEU A 67 -3.30 0.49 -22.22
CA LEU A 67 -3.62 -0.11 -20.92
C LEU A 67 -2.71 -1.30 -20.60
N THR A 68 -2.31 -2.07 -21.62
CA THR A 68 -1.38 -3.20 -21.45
C THR A 68 0.01 -2.72 -21.04
N ALA A 69 0.53 -1.68 -21.67
CA ALA A 69 1.84 -1.09 -21.37
C ALA A 69 1.86 -0.50 -19.94
N VAL A 70 0.86 0.32 -19.58
CA VAL A 70 0.75 0.88 -18.23
C VAL A 70 0.65 -0.22 -17.19
N GLY A 71 -0.21 -1.22 -17.40
CA GLY A 71 -0.37 -2.29 -16.43
C GLY A 71 0.86 -3.20 -16.31
N ALA A 72 1.60 -3.43 -17.40
CA ALA A 72 2.88 -4.13 -17.35
C ALA A 72 3.92 -3.33 -16.54
N HIS A 73 3.98 -2.02 -16.75
CA HIS A 73 4.85 -1.13 -15.99
C HIS A 73 4.54 -1.17 -14.50
N LEU A 74 3.28 -0.98 -14.10
CA LEU A 74 2.87 -1.02 -12.68
C LEU A 74 3.21 -2.36 -12.02
N THR A 75 3.10 -3.48 -12.73
CA THR A 75 3.47 -4.81 -12.21
C THR A 75 4.97 -4.89 -11.86
N ASN A 76 5.81 -4.17 -12.60
CA ASN A 76 7.27 -4.24 -12.48
C ASN A 76 7.87 -3.18 -11.55
N THR A 77 7.19 -2.03 -11.37
CA THR A 77 7.76 -0.86 -10.69
C THR A 77 7.10 -0.52 -9.36
N VAL A 78 5.89 -1.01 -9.09
CA VAL A 78 5.17 -0.73 -7.85
C VAL A 78 5.34 -1.89 -6.87
N GLY A 79 5.91 -1.59 -5.70
CA GLY A 79 6.02 -2.53 -4.59
C GLY A 79 4.66 -2.78 -3.89
N GLY A 80 4.63 -3.77 -3.01
CA GLY A 80 3.42 -4.13 -2.27
C GLY A 80 2.36 -4.84 -3.12
N ALA A 81 1.15 -5.02 -2.56
CA ALA A 81 0.06 -5.72 -3.24
C ALA A 81 -0.54 -4.92 -4.40
N SER A 82 -0.51 -3.59 -4.33
CA SER A 82 -1.19 -2.70 -5.27
C SER A 82 -0.63 -2.75 -6.69
N GLY A 83 0.69 -2.95 -6.85
CA GLY A 83 1.36 -3.06 -8.16
C GLY A 83 0.84 -4.21 -9.02
N PRO A 84 0.97 -5.48 -8.57
CA PRO A 84 0.44 -6.63 -9.29
C PRO A 84 -1.08 -6.58 -9.50
N LEU A 85 -1.84 -6.02 -8.57
CA LEU A 85 -3.31 -5.94 -8.66
C LEU A 85 -3.76 -4.93 -9.73
N TYR A 86 -3.30 -3.67 -9.66
CA TYR A 86 -3.63 -2.66 -10.69
C TYR A 86 -3.01 -3.00 -12.04
N GLY A 87 -1.80 -3.55 -12.04
CA GLY A 87 -1.17 -4.07 -13.23
C GLY A 87 -2.02 -5.13 -13.91
N THR A 88 -2.59 -6.06 -13.15
CA THR A 88 -3.50 -7.08 -13.66
C THR A 88 -4.82 -6.50 -14.18
N VAL A 89 -5.42 -5.54 -13.46
CA VAL A 89 -6.63 -4.84 -13.90
C VAL A 89 -6.41 -4.21 -15.27
N LEU A 90 -5.40 -3.35 -15.42
CA LEU A 90 -5.17 -2.62 -16.67
C LEU A 90 -4.71 -3.53 -17.82
N ARG A 91 -3.82 -4.50 -17.55
CA ARG A 91 -3.41 -5.49 -18.57
C ARG A 91 -4.59 -6.34 -19.03
N ARG A 92 -5.49 -6.71 -18.12
CA ARG A 92 -6.66 -7.50 -18.50
C ARG A 92 -7.64 -6.68 -19.32
N MET A 93 -7.88 -5.43 -18.94
CA MET A 93 -8.68 -4.52 -19.75
C MET A 93 -8.08 -4.38 -21.15
N GLY A 94 -6.79 -4.03 -21.25
CA GLY A 94 -6.11 -3.83 -22.52
C GLY A 94 -6.22 -5.03 -23.47
N LYS A 95 -6.04 -6.25 -22.94
CA LYS A 95 -6.23 -7.49 -23.72
C LYS A 95 -7.66 -7.69 -24.25
N VAL A 96 -8.68 -7.23 -23.52
CA VAL A 96 -10.09 -7.32 -23.96
C VAL A 96 -10.42 -6.22 -24.97
N LEU A 97 -9.81 -5.03 -24.84
CA LEU A 97 -9.97 -3.94 -25.79
C LEU A 97 -9.36 -4.27 -27.16
N GLY A 98 -8.26 -5.04 -27.18
CA GLY A 98 -7.62 -5.48 -28.42
C GLY A 98 -6.87 -4.35 -29.13
N GLU A 99 -6.74 -4.47 -30.46
CA GLU A 99 -5.94 -3.57 -31.29
C GLU A 99 -6.78 -2.58 -32.12
N GLU A 100 -8.08 -2.50 -31.87
CA GLU A 100 -8.96 -1.56 -32.57
C GLU A 100 -8.66 -0.11 -32.16
N PRO A 101 -8.69 0.87 -33.09
CA PRO A 101 -8.38 2.26 -32.80
C PRO A 101 -9.47 2.95 -31.96
N VAL A 102 -10.70 2.44 -32.00
CA VAL A 102 -11.85 2.92 -31.23
C VAL A 102 -12.52 1.73 -30.56
N VAL A 103 -12.81 1.86 -29.27
CA VAL A 103 -13.43 0.81 -28.46
C VAL A 103 -14.94 0.98 -28.44
N GLU A 104 -15.67 -0.11 -28.71
CA GLU A 104 -17.12 -0.15 -28.50
C GLU A 104 -17.47 -0.13 -27.00
N ALA A 105 -18.55 0.54 -26.61
CA ALA A 105 -18.91 0.69 -25.21
C ALA A 105 -19.21 -0.67 -24.52
N GLU A 106 -19.80 -1.62 -25.25
CA GLU A 106 -19.99 -3.00 -24.80
C GLU A 106 -18.65 -3.72 -24.56
N THR A 107 -17.62 -3.41 -25.36
CA THR A 107 -16.27 -3.96 -25.17
C THR A 107 -15.62 -3.42 -23.91
N LEU A 108 -15.81 -2.13 -23.59
CA LEU A 108 -15.36 -1.55 -22.32
C LEU A 108 -16.08 -2.21 -21.12
N GLY A 109 -17.39 -2.44 -21.21
CA GLY A 109 -18.15 -3.15 -20.17
C GLY A 109 -17.64 -4.58 -19.92
N ARG A 110 -17.35 -5.32 -20.99
CA ARG A 110 -16.69 -6.65 -20.90
C ARG A 110 -15.29 -6.56 -20.30
N ALA A 111 -14.52 -5.53 -20.65
CA ALA A 111 -13.18 -5.31 -20.12
C ALA A 111 -13.18 -5.06 -18.61
N LEU A 112 -14.10 -4.21 -18.12
CA LEU A 112 -14.30 -3.96 -16.68
C LEU A 112 -14.64 -5.26 -15.94
N GLY A 113 -15.63 -6.01 -16.41
CA GLY A 113 -16.01 -7.29 -15.79
C GLY A 113 -14.87 -8.31 -15.78
N ALA A 114 -14.10 -8.40 -16.87
CA ALA A 114 -12.95 -9.29 -16.98
C ALA A 114 -11.79 -8.89 -16.04
N ALA A 115 -11.60 -7.59 -15.81
CA ALA A 115 -10.61 -7.07 -14.88
C ALA A 115 -10.98 -7.39 -13.44
N VAL A 116 -12.25 -7.18 -13.05
CA VAL A 116 -12.78 -7.57 -11.74
C VAL A 116 -12.60 -9.08 -11.49
N ALA A 117 -12.98 -9.92 -12.45
CA ALA A 117 -12.81 -11.37 -12.32
C ALA A 117 -11.32 -11.76 -12.16
N SER A 118 -10.40 -11.05 -12.81
CA SER A 118 -8.97 -11.32 -12.70
C SER A 118 -8.39 -10.90 -11.36
N VAL A 119 -8.76 -9.74 -10.83
CA VAL A 119 -8.26 -9.28 -9.53
C VAL A 119 -8.84 -10.11 -8.38
N ARG A 120 -10.10 -10.54 -8.49
CA ARG A 120 -10.71 -11.50 -7.54
C ARG A 120 -9.95 -12.82 -7.48
N ARG A 121 -9.57 -13.38 -8.65
CA ARG A 121 -8.75 -14.59 -8.72
C ARG A 121 -7.33 -14.39 -8.18
N LEU A 122 -6.70 -13.28 -8.52
CA LEU A 122 -5.31 -13.00 -8.09
C LEU A 122 -5.21 -12.76 -6.59
N GLY A 123 -6.14 -12.00 -6.01
CA GLY A 123 -6.16 -11.67 -4.58
C GLY A 123 -7.03 -12.61 -3.73
N ASP A 124 -7.57 -13.69 -4.32
CA ASP A 124 -8.55 -14.58 -3.68
C ASP A 124 -9.69 -13.82 -2.97
N SER A 125 -10.12 -12.69 -3.53
CA SER A 125 -11.00 -11.72 -2.86
C SER A 125 -12.44 -11.81 -3.36
N ALA A 126 -13.40 -11.72 -2.43
CA ALA A 126 -14.83 -11.66 -2.70
C ALA A 126 -15.42 -10.30 -2.27
N PRO A 127 -16.59 -9.91 -2.79
CA PRO A 127 -17.35 -8.79 -2.23
C PRO A 127 -17.58 -8.99 -0.72
N GLY A 128 -17.33 -7.96 0.07
CA GLY A 128 -17.39 -7.98 1.52
C GLY A 128 -16.04 -8.24 2.22
N ASP A 129 -14.97 -8.55 1.48
CA ASP A 129 -13.65 -8.84 2.07
C ASP A 129 -12.85 -7.58 2.46
N LYS A 130 -13.40 -6.38 2.18
CA LYS A 130 -12.80 -5.07 2.42
C LYS A 130 -11.55 -4.84 1.55
N THR A 131 -11.74 -4.83 0.24
CA THR A 131 -10.66 -4.67 -0.76
C THR A 131 -11.12 -3.80 -1.93
N MET A 132 -10.23 -3.58 -2.90
CA MET A 132 -10.58 -2.94 -4.18
C MET A 132 -11.76 -3.58 -4.92
N VAL A 133 -12.05 -4.87 -4.69
CA VAL A 133 -13.20 -5.55 -5.28
C VAL A 133 -14.51 -4.90 -4.87
N ASP A 134 -14.60 -4.36 -3.66
CA ASP A 134 -15.80 -3.70 -3.13
C ASP A 134 -16.12 -2.39 -3.84
N ALA A 135 -15.15 -1.78 -4.52
CA ALA A 135 -15.39 -0.64 -5.42
C ALA A 135 -15.54 -1.07 -6.88
N LEU A 136 -14.70 -2.00 -7.35
CA LEU A 136 -14.65 -2.36 -8.77
C LEU A 136 -15.82 -3.22 -9.23
N GLN A 137 -16.31 -4.14 -8.40
CA GLN A 137 -17.44 -4.99 -8.76
C GLN A 137 -18.73 -4.16 -8.92
N PRO A 138 -19.14 -3.30 -7.96
CA PRO A 138 -20.30 -2.42 -8.16
C PRO A 138 -20.14 -1.48 -9.35
N ALA A 139 -18.93 -0.99 -9.62
CA ALA A 139 -18.67 -0.14 -10.77
C ALA A 139 -18.93 -0.85 -12.11
N ALA A 140 -18.42 -2.09 -12.25
CA ALA A 140 -18.62 -2.88 -13.47
C ALA A 140 -20.10 -3.25 -13.66
N ASP A 141 -20.82 -3.58 -12.58
CA ASP A 141 -22.23 -3.92 -12.64
C ASP A 141 -23.08 -2.70 -13.01
N ALA A 142 -22.80 -1.54 -12.38
CA ALA A 142 -23.49 -0.28 -12.68
C ALA A 142 -23.23 0.20 -14.11
N TYR A 143 -21.99 0.06 -14.62
CA TYR A 143 -21.67 0.38 -16.01
C TYR A 143 -22.56 -0.41 -16.98
N ASN A 144 -22.62 -1.74 -16.82
CA ASN A 144 -23.35 -2.60 -17.73
C ASN A 144 -24.87 -2.37 -17.64
N ALA A 145 -25.39 -2.13 -16.43
CA ALA A 145 -26.80 -1.81 -16.22
C ALA A 145 -27.21 -0.47 -16.87
N ALA A 146 -26.31 0.52 -16.82
CA ALA A 146 -26.58 1.87 -17.33
C ALA A 146 -26.21 2.06 -18.81
N LEU A 147 -25.53 1.09 -19.43
CA LEU A 147 -25.10 1.15 -20.82
C LEU A 147 -26.22 1.45 -21.84
N PRO A 148 -27.47 0.94 -21.70
CA PRO A 148 -28.55 1.30 -22.61
C PRO A 148 -28.92 2.79 -22.61
N GLN A 149 -28.50 3.57 -21.60
CA GLN A 149 -28.68 5.02 -21.55
C GLN A 149 -27.49 5.79 -22.18
N GLY A 150 -26.49 5.08 -22.68
CA GLY A 150 -25.30 5.62 -23.34
C GLY A 150 -24.04 5.56 -22.48
N VAL A 151 -22.88 5.56 -23.15
CA VAL A 151 -21.57 5.35 -22.52
C VAL A 151 -21.23 6.35 -21.40
N VAL A 152 -21.64 7.61 -21.54
CA VAL A 152 -21.38 8.65 -20.53
C VAL A 152 -22.20 8.39 -19.26
N ALA A 153 -23.47 8.03 -19.41
CA ALA A 153 -24.33 7.66 -18.29
C ALA A 153 -23.82 6.39 -17.58
N ALA A 154 -23.32 5.42 -18.35
CA ALA A 154 -22.70 4.21 -17.83
C ALA A 154 -21.43 4.50 -17.01
N LEU A 155 -20.55 5.37 -17.50
CA LEU A 155 -19.33 5.76 -16.79
C LEU A 155 -19.63 6.55 -15.51
N ASP A 156 -20.60 7.47 -15.54
CA ASP A 156 -21.06 8.19 -14.35
C ASP A 156 -21.63 7.23 -13.30
N ALA A 157 -22.50 6.31 -13.71
CA ALA A 157 -23.06 5.28 -12.83
C ALA A 157 -21.96 4.41 -12.21
N ALA A 158 -20.97 4.00 -13.01
CA ALA A 158 -19.82 3.24 -12.54
C ALA A 158 -19.00 4.03 -11.50
N ALA A 159 -18.73 5.32 -11.76
CA ALA A 159 -17.98 6.18 -10.84
C ALA A 159 -18.72 6.40 -9.51
N ARG A 160 -20.05 6.61 -9.56
CA ARG A 160 -20.89 6.70 -8.35
C ARG A 160 -20.85 5.41 -7.55
N ALA A 161 -21.09 4.26 -8.19
CA ALA A 161 -21.07 2.96 -7.54
C ALA A 161 -19.70 2.62 -6.95
N ALA A 162 -18.60 2.98 -7.62
CA ALA A 162 -17.26 2.77 -7.08
C ALA A 162 -17.02 3.57 -5.79
N ARG A 163 -17.44 4.84 -5.75
CA ARG A 163 -17.33 5.71 -4.56
C ARG A 163 -18.19 5.21 -3.41
N GLU A 164 -19.40 4.75 -3.70
CA GLU A 164 -20.29 4.13 -2.71
C GLU A 164 -19.70 2.82 -2.18
N GLY A 165 -19.16 1.99 -3.06
CA GLY A 165 -18.46 0.75 -2.71
C GLY A 165 -17.25 0.98 -1.81
N ALA A 166 -16.43 1.99 -2.13
CA ALA A 166 -15.31 2.39 -1.28
C ALA A 166 -15.76 2.81 0.13
N LYS A 167 -16.78 3.67 0.24
CA LYS A 167 -17.35 4.07 1.54
C LYS A 167 -17.96 2.89 2.30
N ALA A 168 -18.60 1.96 1.59
CA ALA A 168 -19.20 0.77 2.17
C ALA A 168 -18.18 -0.20 2.79
N THR A 169 -16.87 0.00 2.55
CA THR A 169 -15.83 -0.77 3.22
C THR A 169 -15.64 -0.38 4.69
N ILE A 170 -16.06 0.81 5.12
CA ILE A 170 -15.86 1.32 6.49
C ILE A 170 -16.35 0.32 7.56
N PRO A 171 -17.61 -0.16 7.54
CA PRO A 171 -18.11 -1.08 8.57
C PRO A 171 -17.60 -2.53 8.43
N LEU A 172 -16.86 -2.87 7.37
CA LEU A 172 -16.41 -4.24 7.13
C LEU A 172 -15.16 -4.58 7.94
N GLN A 173 -15.10 -5.82 8.43
CA GLN A 173 -13.87 -6.43 8.90
C GLN A 173 -13.07 -6.93 7.69
N ALA A 174 -11.79 -6.55 7.62
CA ALA A 174 -10.90 -6.99 6.57
C ALA A 174 -10.65 -8.50 6.62
N ARG A 175 -10.70 -9.15 5.46
CA ARG A 175 -10.44 -10.59 5.31
C ARG A 175 -9.25 -10.89 4.40
N ARG A 176 -8.75 -9.87 3.68
CA ARG A 176 -7.62 -9.97 2.76
C ARG A 176 -6.64 -8.83 2.97
N GLY A 177 -5.42 -9.00 2.44
CA GLY A 177 -4.35 -8.01 2.54
C GLY A 177 -3.90 -7.75 3.97
N ARG A 178 -3.06 -6.71 4.14
CA ARG A 178 -2.50 -6.35 5.45
C ARG A 178 -3.56 -5.96 6.48
N ALA A 179 -4.67 -5.36 6.03
CA ALA A 179 -5.77 -4.98 6.92
C ALA A 179 -6.39 -6.17 7.65
N SER A 180 -6.36 -7.37 7.05
CA SER A 180 -6.89 -8.59 7.70
C SER A 180 -6.17 -8.95 8.99
N TYR A 181 -4.92 -8.51 9.15
CA TYR A 181 -4.09 -8.78 10.32
C TYR A 181 -4.63 -8.12 11.59
N LEU A 182 -5.37 -7.03 11.43
CA LEU A 182 -5.94 -6.27 12.55
C LEU A 182 -7.25 -6.85 13.09
N GLY A 183 -7.82 -7.86 12.44
CA GLY A 183 -9.10 -8.44 12.83
C GLY A 183 -10.20 -7.38 12.96
N GLU A 184 -10.93 -7.39 14.07
CA GLU A 184 -12.00 -6.42 14.35
C GLU A 184 -11.51 -4.95 14.37
N ARG A 185 -10.23 -4.69 14.64
CA ARG A 185 -9.67 -3.33 14.63
C ARG A 185 -9.65 -2.69 13.24
N SER A 186 -9.86 -3.48 12.18
CA SER A 186 -10.03 -2.95 10.81
C SER A 186 -11.42 -2.31 10.57
N ILE A 187 -12.40 -2.59 11.44
CA ILE A 187 -13.75 -2.02 11.36
C ILE A 187 -13.70 -0.53 11.71
N GLY A 188 -14.42 0.30 10.96
CA GLY A 188 -14.46 1.76 11.15
C GLY A 188 -13.48 2.54 10.27
N HIS A 189 -12.61 1.85 9.52
CA HIS A 189 -11.64 2.46 8.62
C HIS A 189 -11.96 2.16 7.15
N GLN A 190 -11.82 3.13 6.25
CA GLN A 190 -12.07 2.92 4.82
C GLN A 190 -10.87 2.21 4.16
N ASP A 191 -11.12 1.27 3.25
CA ASP A 191 -10.05 0.56 2.54
C ASP A 191 -9.30 1.48 1.54
N PRO A 192 -7.97 1.56 1.62
CA PRO A 192 -7.18 2.36 0.68
C PRO A 192 -7.28 1.84 -0.77
N GLY A 193 -7.35 0.51 -0.98
CA GLY A 193 -7.47 -0.09 -2.31
C GLY A 193 -8.81 0.18 -3.00
N ALA A 194 -9.92 0.14 -2.25
CA ALA A 194 -11.25 0.52 -2.72
C ALA A 194 -11.30 2.01 -3.04
N THR A 195 -10.69 2.85 -2.20
CA THR A 195 -10.62 4.30 -2.40
C THR A 195 -9.86 4.65 -3.67
N SER A 196 -8.64 4.13 -3.86
CA SER A 196 -7.88 4.37 -5.10
C SER A 196 -8.59 3.82 -6.33
N SER A 197 -9.33 2.71 -6.21
CA SER A 197 -10.13 2.18 -7.32
C SER A 197 -11.29 3.11 -7.69
N ALA A 198 -11.96 3.69 -6.70
CA ALA A 198 -13.01 4.68 -6.92
C ALA A 198 -12.47 5.95 -7.60
N LEU A 199 -11.25 6.39 -7.24
CA LEU A 199 -10.56 7.49 -7.90
C LEU A 199 -10.30 7.18 -9.38
N LEU A 200 -9.78 5.99 -9.70
CA LEU A 200 -9.50 5.58 -11.09
C LEU A 200 -10.78 5.46 -11.93
N VAL A 201 -11.86 4.88 -11.39
CA VAL A 201 -13.13 4.81 -12.12
C VAL A 201 -13.74 6.20 -12.31
N THR A 202 -13.59 7.09 -11.32
CA THR A 202 -13.99 8.50 -11.46
C THR A 202 -13.18 9.21 -12.55
N ALA A 203 -11.86 9.00 -12.62
CA ALA A 203 -11.02 9.55 -13.69
C ALA A 203 -11.42 9.03 -15.08
N LEU A 204 -11.88 7.78 -15.18
CA LEU A 204 -12.39 7.22 -16.44
C LEU A 204 -13.69 7.92 -16.89
N TYR A 205 -14.57 8.27 -15.95
CA TYR A 205 -15.74 9.09 -16.23
C TYR A 205 -15.34 10.53 -16.62
N GLU A 206 -14.46 11.17 -15.88
CA GLU A 206 -14.02 12.54 -16.16
C GLU A 206 -13.35 12.65 -17.54
N ALA A 207 -12.68 11.61 -18.02
CA ALA A 207 -12.10 11.57 -19.38
C ALA A 207 -13.12 11.72 -20.52
N THR A 208 -14.43 11.59 -20.22
CA THR A 208 -15.51 11.84 -21.17
C THR A 208 -15.65 13.32 -21.55
N ASP A 209 -15.16 14.22 -20.70
CA ASP A 209 -15.22 15.66 -20.90
C ASP A 209 -13.86 16.30 -20.55
N PRO A 210 -13.13 16.87 -21.52
CA PRO A 210 -11.89 17.59 -21.27
C PRO A 210 -12.01 18.69 -20.21
N GLU A 211 -13.18 19.31 -20.04
CA GLU A 211 -13.41 20.33 -19.00
C GLU A 211 -13.43 19.73 -17.59
N LEU A 212 -13.92 18.49 -17.43
CA LEU A 212 -13.86 17.76 -16.14
C LEU A 212 -12.43 17.35 -15.76
N CYS A 213 -11.54 17.24 -16.76
CA CYS A 213 -10.11 16.99 -16.54
C CYS A 213 -9.30 18.28 -16.24
N ALA A 214 -9.85 19.47 -16.52
CA ALA A 214 -9.21 20.73 -16.22
C ALA A 214 -9.21 20.95 -14.70
N VAL A 215 -8.02 21.10 -14.10
CA VAL A 215 -7.88 21.31 -12.66
C VAL A 215 -8.13 22.80 -12.37
N PRO A 216 -9.10 23.19 -11.53
CA PRO A 216 -9.15 24.54 -10.98
C PRO A 216 -7.87 24.78 -10.15
N PRO A 217 -7.24 25.97 -10.26
CA PRO A 217 -5.91 26.24 -9.69
C PRO A 217 -5.81 26.12 -8.14
N GLU A 218 -6.91 25.85 -7.44
CA GLU A 218 -6.98 25.93 -5.98
C GLU A 218 -6.54 24.65 -5.24
N ARG A 219 -6.53 23.47 -5.87
CA ARG A 219 -6.13 22.21 -5.19
C ARG A 219 -4.64 21.89 -5.22
N GLU A 220 -3.87 22.52 -6.10
CA GLU A 220 -2.41 22.35 -6.16
C GLU A 220 -1.72 23.02 -4.96
N ALA A 221 -2.35 24.03 -4.36
CA ALA A 221 -1.87 24.73 -3.17
C ALA A 221 -2.25 24.05 -1.84
N ALA A 222 -3.33 23.26 -1.79
CA ALA A 222 -3.82 22.67 -0.54
C ALA A 222 -3.00 21.43 -0.09
N ALA A 223 -2.20 20.83 -0.97
CA ALA A 223 -1.33 19.69 -0.64
C ALA A 223 -0.03 20.11 0.07
N ALA A 224 0.25 21.41 0.21
CA ALA A 224 1.52 21.91 0.76
C ALA A 224 1.53 22.09 2.29
N GLU A 225 0.38 22.02 2.98
CA GLU A 225 0.34 22.29 4.43
C GLU A 225 -0.61 21.33 5.15
N ALA A 226 -0.22 20.07 5.26
CA ALA A 226 -0.70 19.25 6.38
C ALA A 226 -0.03 19.81 7.66
N PRO A 227 -0.78 20.16 8.72
CA PRO A 227 -0.19 20.67 9.94
C PRO A 227 0.68 19.56 10.54
N ALA A 228 1.97 19.84 10.71
CA ALA A 228 2.87 19.00 11.48
C ALA A 228 2.23 18.72 12.85
N ARG A 229 1.76 17.49 13.06
CA ARG A 229 1.34 17.05 14.39
C ARG A 229 2.54 17.27 15.31
N ALA A 230 2.32 17.98 16.42
CA ALA A 230 3.35 18.14 17.44
C ALA A 230 3.82 16.75 17.87
N GLU A 231 5.07 16.42 17.55
CA GLU A 231 5.61 15.10 17.82
C GLU A 231 5.68 14.86 19.34
N PRO A 232 5.19 13.71 19.84
CA PRO A 232 5.49 13.31 21.19
C PRO A 232 7.01 13.11 21.34
N ALA A 233 7.55 13.43 22.51
CA ALA A 233 8.96 13.24 22.80
C ALA A 233 9.34 11.73 22.72
N GLY A 234 9.97 11.34 21.61
CA GLY A 234 10.53 10.01 21.36
C GLY A 234 9.56 8.97 20.80
N ARG A 235 10.11 7.93 20.15
CA ARG A 235 9.40 6.74 19.64
C ARG A 235 9.98 5.45 20.23
N VAL A 236 9.22 4.36 20.15
CA VAL A 236 9.72 3.03 20.55
C VAL A 236 10.85 2.62 19.61
N GLY A 237 11.99 2.19 20.18
CA GLY A 237 13.12 1.70 19.42
C GLY A 237 12.99 0.21 19.06
N ILE A 238 13.54 -0.19 17.92
CA ILE A 238 13.62 -1.59 17.48
C ILE A 238 15.08 -2.03 17.45
N VAL A 239 15.39 -3.18 18.06
CA VAL A 239 16.72 -3.79 18.00
C VAL A 239 16.61 -5.18 17.38
N LEU A 240 17.40 -5.44 16.34
CA LEU A 240 17.41 -6.71 15.63
C LEU A 240 18.67 -7.49 15.98
N VAL A 241 18.53 -8.48 16.86
CA VAL A 241 19.62 -9.34 17.32
C VAL A 241 19.68 -10.59 16.46
N SER A 242 20.78 -10.77 15.74
CA SER A 242 21.01 -11.96 14.92
C SER A 242 22.40 -12.53 15.13
N HIS A 243 22.57 -13.81 14.82
CA HIS A 243 23.87 -14.42 14.71
C HIS A 243 24.68 -13.87 13.53
N SER A 244 24.03 -13.32 12.49
CA SER A 244 24.68 -12.72 11.32
C SER A 244 24.52 -11.19 11.33
N ARG A 245 25.62 -10.50 11.05
CA ARG A 245 25.63 -9.04 10.86
C ARG A 245 24.73 -8.64 9.70
N GLU A 246 24.85 -9.36 8.59
CA GLU A 246 24.12 -9.14 7.34
C GLU A 246 22.62 -9.33 7.56
N VAL A 247 22.20 -10.40 8.25
CA VAL A 247 20.78 -10.66 8.50
C VAL A 247 20.16 -9.56 9.36
N ALA A 248 20.81 -9.15 10.46
CA ALA A 248 20.32 -8.05 11.29
C ALA A 248 20.25 -6.73 10.51
N ALA A 249 21.33 -6.40 9.77
CA ALA A 249 21.41 -5.15 9.01
C ALA A 249 20.38 -5.11 7.88
N SER A 250 20.31 -6.14 7.03
CA SER A 250 19.36 -6.21 5.93
C SER A 250 17.92 -6.22 6.41
N THR A 251 17.63 -6.85 7.55
CA THR A 251 16.27 -6.80 8.13
C THR A 251 15.93 -5.39 8.62
N ALA A 252 16.88 -4.68 9.25
CA ALA A 252 16.67 -3.30 9.69
C ALA A 252 16.44 -2.37 8.50
N GLU A 253 17.26 -2.49 7.45
CA GLU A 253 17.14 -1.67 6.25
C GLU A 253 15.86 -1.99 5.46
N LEU A 254 15.48 -3.27 5.35
CA LEU A 254 14.20 -3.66 4.75
C LEU A 254 13.03 -3.08 5.55
N ALA A 255 13.04 -3.20 6.88
CA ALA A 255 11.99 -2.66 7.72
C ALA A 255 11.87 -1.14 7.54
N LYS A 256 12.97 -0.40 7.54
CA LYS A 256 12.97 1.06 7.30
C LYS A 256 12.45 1.40 5.91
N ALA A 257 12.85 0.67 4.88
CA ALA A 257 12.43 0.91 3.49
C ALA A 257 10.93 0.69 3.28
N LEU A 258 10.29 -0.12 4.12
CA LEU A 258 8.85 -0.39 4.10
C LEU A 258 8.04 0.58 4.98
N VAL A 259 8.69 1.51 5.69
CA VAL A 259 7.99 2.61 6.39
C VAL A 259 7.68 3.72 5.38
N GLY A 260 6.40 3.91 5.05
CA GLY A 260 5.98 4.85 4.00
C GLY A 260 6.12 6.35 4.33
N THR A 261 6.41 6.73 5.58
CA THR A 261 6.41 8.13 6.04
C THR A 261 7.72 8.90 5.79
N GLY A 262 8.79 8.23 5.34
CA GLY A 262 10.10 8.88 5.10
C GLY A 262 10.89 9.24 6.37
N ASP A 263 10.31 9.05 7.55
CA ASP A 263 10.94 9.23 8.85
C ASP A 263 10.63 8.02 9.76
N PRO A 264 11.41 6.93 9.66
CA PRO A 264 11.19 5.73 10.46
C PRO A 264 11.63 5.91 11.92
N ALA A 265 10.96 5.20 12.84
CA ALA A 265 11.42 5.06 14.21
C ALA A 265 12.84 4.44 14.27
N PRO A 266 13.57 4.59 15.39
CA PRO A 266 14.92 4.05 15.51
C PRO A 266 14.93 2.53 15.34
N ALA A 267 15.75 2.04 14.41
CA ALA A 267 16.00 0.61 14.22
C ALA A 267 17.50 0.33 14.14
N ALA A 268 18.01 -0.44 15.11
CA ALA A 268 19.43 -0.73 15.25
C ALA A 268 19.72 -2.24 15.11
N PRO A 269 20.61 -2.63 14.18
CA PRO A 269 21.03 -4.02 14.07
C PRO A 269 22.11 -4.36 15.11
N ALA A 270 22.01 -5.56 15.69
CA ALA A 270 23.01 -6.16 16.58
C ALA A 270 23.31 -7.58 16.11
N GLY A 271 24.14 -7.71 15.06
CA GLY A 271 24.42 -8.98 14.42
C GLY A 271 25.89 -9.40 14.50
N GLY A 272 26.13 -10.67 14.80
CA GLY A 272 27.47 -11.27 14.78
C GLY A 272 28.36 -10.94 15.99
N LEU A 273 29.61 -11.38 15.91
CA LEU A 273 30.69 -11.02 16.82
C LEU A 273 31.49 -9.81 16.28
N PRO A 274 32.28 -9.12 17.12
CA PRO A 274 33.07 -7.97 16.69
C PRO A 274 34.07 -8.26 15.57
N ASP A 275 34.61 -9.48 15.53
CA ASP A 275 35.52 -9.98 14.49
C ASP A 275 34.82 -10.36 13.16
N GLY A 276 33.50 -10.23 13.10
CA GLY A 276 32.68 -10.56 11.93
C GLY A 276 32.24 -12.02 11.86
N ALA A 277 32.60 -12.86 12.83
CA ALA A 277 32.12 -14.23 12.90
C ALA A 277 30.63 -14.29 13.30
N VAL A 278 29.99 -15.42 13.00
CA VAL A 278 28.60 -15.70 13.38
C VAL A 278 28.52 -15.90 14.90
N GLY A 279 27.61 -15.20 15.56
CA GLY A 279 27.41 -15.27 17.01
C GLY A 279 26.62 -14.09 17.56
N THR A 280 26.39 -14.07 18.87
CA THR A 280 25.66 -12.99 19.54
C THR A 280 26.57 -12.24 20.50
N SER A 281 26.80 -10.95 20.23
CA SER A 281 27.64 -10.09 21.09
C SER A 281 26.80 -9.26 22.05
N ALA A 282 26.98 -9.49 23.35
CA ALA A 282 26.36 -8.70 24.41
C ALA A 282 26.66 -7.19 24.30
N GLU A 283 27.89 -6.85 23.91
CA GLU A 283 28.31 -5.45 23.73
C GLU A 283 27.55 -4.79 22.57
N LEU A 284 27.40 -5.48 21.44
CA LEU A 284 26.65 -4.97 20.30
C LEU A 284 25.17 -4.78 20.63
N VAL A 285 24.58 -5.71 21.40
CA VAL A 285 23.19 -5.58 21.87
C VAL A 285 23.02 -4.36 22.76
N ARG A 286 23.90 -4.15 23.76
CA ARG A 286 23.84 -2.98 24.65
C ARG A 286 23.97 -1.67 23.87
N ARG A 287 24.89 -1.63 22.90
CA ARG A 287 25.09 -0.47 22.02
C ARG A 287 23.86 -0.19 21.15
N ALA A 288 23.27 -1.23 20.56
CA ALA A 288 22.08 -1.10 19.73
C ALA A 288 20.86 -0.63 20.53
N VAL A 289 20.66 -1.15 21.75
CA VAL A 289 19.61 -0.67 22.66
C VAL A 289 19.81 0.80 22.99
N GLY A 290 21.02 1.21 23.39
CA GLY A 290 21.31 2.62 23.68
C GLY A 290 21.14 3.54 22.48
N ALA A 291 21.41 3.06 21.26
CA ALA A 291 21.22 3.83 20.03
C ALA A 291 19.74 3.92 19.60
N ALA A 292 18.93 2.92 19.94
CA ALA A 292 17.51 2.88 19.58
C ALA A 292 16.59 3.52 20.64
N ASP A 293 17.03 3.64 21.88
CA ASP A 293 16.21 4.16 22.97
C ASP A 293 16.01 5.68 22.89
N GLN A 294 14.76 6.09 22.78
CA GLN A 294 14.32 7.49 22.85
C GLN A 294 13.41 7.76 24.06
N GLY A 295 13.44 6.90 25.08
CA GLY A 295 12.67 7.06 26.32
C GLY A 295 11.25 6.51 26.27
N ARG A 296 10.89 5.78 25.20
CA ARG A 296 9.57 5.11 25.04
C ARG A 296 9.66 3.59 25.09
N GLY A 297 10.85 3.08 25.40
CA GLY A 297 11.15 1.66 25.46
C GLY A 297 11.68 1.10 24.13
N VAL A 298 12.19 -0.14 24.19
CA VAL A 298 12.86 -0.83 23.08
C VAL A 298 12.33 -2.25 22.95
N ALA A 299 11.86 -2.60 21.75
CA ALA A 299 11.51 -3.96 21.37
C ALA A 299 12.70 -4.68 20.74
N VAL A 300 13.10 -5.82 21.30
CA VAL A 300 14.25 -6.61 20.86
C VAL A 300 13.79 -7.88 20.17
N PHE A 301 14.17 -8.05 18.91
CA PHE A 301 13.90 -9.24 18.11
C PHE A 301 15.13 -10.13 18.10
N CYS A 302 14.93 -11.44 18.19
CA CYS A 302 16.00 -12.42 18.14
C CYS A 302 15.71 -13.43 17.02
N ASP A 303 16.72 -13.77 16.23
CA ASP A 303 16.58 -14.74 15.13
C ASP A 303 16.43 -16.20 15.62
N MET A 304 17.19 -16.57 16.64
CA MET A 304 17.33 -17.95 17.14
C MET A 304 17.48 -18.01 18.67
N GLY A 305 17.28 -19.20 19.25
CA GLY A 305 17.18 -19.39 20.70
C GLY A 305 18.39 -18.97 21.54
N SER A 306 19.63 -19.12 21.04
CA SER A 306 20.85 -18.67 21.74
C SER A 306 20.96 -17.15 21.84
N ALA A 307 20.46 -16.41 20.84
CA ALA A 307 20.37 -14.95 20.92
C ALA A 307 19.36 -14.53 22.01
N VAL A 308 18.22 -15.23 22.10
CA VAL A 308 17.22 -15.01 23.16
C VAL A 308 17.83 -15.20 24.55
N LEU A 309 18.63 -16.26 24.77
CA LEU A 309 19.29 -16.48 26.05
C LEU A 309 20.25 -15.35 26.42
N THR A 310 21.02 -14.86 25.44
CA THR A 310 21.93 -13.74 25.62
C THR A 310 21.17 -12.47 26.02
N VAL A 311 20.07 -12.15 25.32
CA VAL A 311 19.24 -10.97 25.64
C VAL A 311 18.55 -11.13 26.99
N LYS A 312 18.07 -12.33 27.36
CA LYS A 312 17.49 -12.59 28.69
C LYS A 312 18.49 -12.37 29.82
N ALA A 313 19.75 -12.77 29.65
CA ALA A 313 20.80 -12.50 30.61
C ALA A 313 21.04 -10.98 30.77
N LEU A 314 21.11 -10.25 29.65
CA LEU A 314 21.26 -8.80 29.66
C LEU A 314 20.07 -8.07 30.30
N LEU A 315 18.84 -8.57 30.11
CA LEU A 315 17.65 -8.04 30.77
C LEU A 315 17.71 -8.19 32.29
N ALA A 316 18.27 -9.29 32.80
CA ALA A 316 18.47 -9.50 34.23
C ALA A 316 19.51 -8.54 34.82
N GLU A 317 20.53 -8.16 34.04
CA GLU A 317 21.53 -7.15 34.41
C GLU A 317 20.99 -5.71 34.25
N GLY A 318 19.99 -5.51 33.40
CA GLY A 318 19.39 -4.23 33.08
C GLY A 318 20.14 -3.42 32.02
N PHE A 319 19.44 -2.41 31.48
CA PHE A 319 19.93 -1.51 30.42
C PHE A 319 19.98 -0.05 30.89
N GLY A 320 20.41 0.19 32.13
CA GLY A 320 20.62 1.57 32.62
C GLY A 320 19.35 2.42 32.69
N GLY A 321 18.18 1.80 32.88
CA GLY A 321 16.89 2.49 33.01
C GLY A 321 15.97 2.40 31.78
N SER A 322 16.49 1.95 30.64
CA SER A 322 15.67 1.68 29.45
C SER A 322 14.67 0.55 29.70
N GLU A 323 13.40 0.75 29.33
CA GLU A 323 12.41 -0.33 29.30
C GLU A 323 12.65 -1.19 28.04
N VAL A 324 13.15 -2.41 28.22
CA VAL A 324 13.49 -3.30 27.11
C VAL A 324 12.67 -4.58 27.21
N ARG A 325 12.04 -5.00 26.10
CA ARG A 325 11.24 -6.24 26.04
C ARG A 325 11.60 -7.05 24.80
N ILE A 326 11.68 -8.37 24.96
CA ILE A 326 11.88 -9.29 23.83
C ILE A 326 10.53 -9.45 23.11
N ALA A 327 10.54 -9.27 21.80
CA ALA A 327 9.43 -9.60 20.92
C ALA A 327 9.52 -11.09 20.52
N ASP A 328 8.50 -11.87 20.87
CA ASP A 328 8.36 -13.25 20.40
C ASP A 328 7.60 -13.25 19.05
N ALA A 329 8.32 -12.96 17.98
CA ALA A 329 7.74 -12.78 16.64
C ALA A 329 8.67 -13.31 15.55
N PRO A 330 8.15 -13.65 14.35
CA PRO A 330 8.99 -13.92 13.19
C PRO A 330 9.98 -12.77 12.93
N PHE A 331 11.25 -13.10 12.75
CA PHE A 331 12.33 -12.11 12.78
C PHE A 331 12.17 -10.97 11.78
N VAL A 332 11.72 -11.26 10.55
CA VAL A 332 11.56 -10.26 9.49
C VAL A 332 10.18 -9.61 9.54
N GLU A 333 9.11 -10.39 9.44
CA GLU A 333 7.74 -9.88 9.38
C GLU A 333 7.35 -9.14 10.66
N GLY A 334 7.77 -9.67 11.81
CA GLY A 334 7.57 -9.03 13.11
C GLY A 334 8.34 -7.72 13.22
N ALA A 335 9.59 -7.67 12.74
CA ALA A 335 10.38 -6.44 12.73
C ALA A 335 9.74 -5.35 11.85
N VAL A 336 9.22 -5.71 10.67
CA VAL A 336 8.51 -4.78 9.78
C VAL A 336 7.25 -4.26 10.46
N ALA A 337 6.39 -5.16 10.98
CA ALA A 337 5.14 -4.77 11.63
C ALA A 337 5.37 -3.87 12.87
N ALA A 338 6.37 -4.21 13.67
CA ALA A 338 6.78 -3.44 14.84
C ALA A 338 7.31 -2.06 14.46
N LEU A 339 8.19 -1.97 13.46
CA LEU A 339 8.78 -0.70 13.06
C LEU A 339 7.75 0.25 12.44
N VAL A 340 6.81 -0.28 11.63
CA VAL A 340 5.67 0.49 11.11
C VAL A 340 4.84 1.05 12.27
N THR A 341 4.48 0.20 13.24
CA THR A 341 3.67 0.60 14.41
C THR A 341 4.40 1.63 15.27
N ALA A 342 5.70 1.46 15.50
CA ALA A 342 6.53 2.41 16.25
C ALA A 342 6.67 3.74 15.52
N SER A 343 6.83 3.72 14.19
CA SER A 343 6.93 4.92 13.34
C SER A 343 5.63 5.72 13.33
N ALA A 344 4.49 5.03 13.43
CA ALA A 344 3.17 5.65 13.61
C ALA A 344 2.90 6.19 15.03
N GLY A 345 3.85 6.07 15.96
CA GLY A 345 3.73 6.57 17.34
C GLY A 345 3.09 5.60 18.34
N GLY A 346 2.98 4.31 17.99
CA GLY A 346 2.51 3.27 18.91
C GLY A 346 3.39 3.15 20.16
N ASP A 347 2.78 2.82 21.30
CA ASP A 347 3.53 2.50 22.51
C ASP A 347 4.15 1.09 22.45
N LEU A 348 5.01 0.76 23.43
CA LEU A 348 5.75 -0.50 23.43
C LEU A 348 4.82 -1.72 23.42
N ALA A 349 3.66 -1.64 24.07
CA ALA A 349 2.70 -2.73 24.09
C ALA A 349 2.05 -2.95 22.71
N ALA A 350 1.64 -1.86 22.05
CA ALA A 350 1.11 -1.91 20.68
C ALA A 350 2.15 -2.43 19.68
N VAL A 351 3.41 -2.02 19.82
CA VAL A 351 4.52 -2.49 18.97
C VAL A 351 4.75 -3.99 19.13
N LEU A 352 4.75 -4.51 20.37
CA LEU A 352 4.91 -5.94 20.62
C LEU A 352 3.71 -6.76 20.15
N ALA A 353 2.49 -6.24 20.28
CA ALA A 353 1.29 -6.90 19.77
C ALA A 353 1.32 -7.01 18.24
N ALA A 354 1.65 -5.92 17.53
CA ALA A 354 1.80 -5.93 16.08
C ALA A 354 2.91 -6.89 15.60
N ALA A 355 3.98 -7.02 16.39
CA ALA A 355 5.03 -8.00 16.13
C ALA A 355 4.52 -9.44 16.25
N ASP A 356 3.81 -9.77 17.33
CA ASP A 356 3.30 -11.12 17.58
C ASP A 356 2.23 -11.53 16.55
N ASP A 357 1.35 -10.60 16.16
CA ASP A 357 0.35 -10.81 15.10
C ASP A 357 0.99 -11.29 13.78
N ALA A 358 2.25 -10.90 13.51
CA ALA A 358 2.99 -11.32 12.32
C ALA A 358 3.18 -12.84 12.21
N ARG A 359 3.06 -13.58 13.32
CA ARG A 359 3.10 -15.05 13.34
C ARG A 359 1.94 -15.68 12.56
N ALA A 360 0.80 -14.99 12.51
CA ALA A 360 -0.40 -15.48 11.84
C ALA A 360 -0.50 -15.04 10.36
N TYR A 361 0.48 -14.31 9.84
CA TYR A 361 0.44 -13.79 8.48
C TYR A 361 0.47 -14.93 7.45
N ARG A 362 -0.68 -15.22 6.85
CA ARG A 362 -0.80 -16.16 5.74
C ARG A 362 -0.40 -15.48 4.44
N LYS A 363 0.68 -15.97 3.83
CA LYS A 363 1.13 -15.52 2.50
C LYS A 363 0.42 -16.24 1.35
N LEU A 364 -0.28 -17.34 1.66
CA LEU A 364 -1.02 -18.23 0.77
C LEU A 364 -2.29 -18.72 1.48
#